data_AF-U4TQP6-F1
#
_entry.id   AF-U4TQP6-F1
#
_cell.length_a   1.000
_cell.length_b   1.000
_cell.length_c   1.000
_cell.angle_alpha   90.00
_cell.angle_beta   90.00
_cell.angle_gamma   90.00
#
_symmetry.space_group_name_H-M   'P 1'
#
loop_
_entity.id
_entity.type
_entity.pdbx_description
1 polymer ?
#
loop_
_entity_poly.entity_id
_entity_poly.type
_entity_poly.pdbx_seq_one_letter_code
_entity_poly.pdbx_strand_id
1 'polypeptide(L)'
;MKRFRALLYRNTILYWQYVRVRWILISAATVVLLTMYRLRQYQISTVFFGVVQRPGSFDLPMTWLFMVFSPLLVVGGSVHSLVHHDYPPVSTTPFSIYLGSIMVLAGLTTFVMWTVWVLLIGNWHSVQFSLTILVILCVLNWGYGIVQIFVSPILAQLIFLALLLACIAFNDFPFLSQLMFSRFAAREWVTTVGQLVITCAGLLVLARQTYRLDF
;
A
#
# COMPACT_ATOMS: atom_id res chain seq x y z
N MET A 1 18.15 -1.33 20.97
CA MET A 1 16.73 -1.76 20.99
C MET A 1 15.80 -0.86 21.83
N LYS A 2 16.14 -0.47 23.08
CA LYS A 2 15.25 0.39 23.91
C LYS A 2 14.87 1.73 23.25
N ARG A 3 15.84 2.44 22.65
CA ARG A 3 15.61 3.71 21.93
C ARG A 3 14.66 3.55 20.72
N PHE A 4 14.83 2.50 19.92
CA PHE A 4 13.95 2.21 18.79
C PHE A 4 12.51 1.89 19.23
N ARG A 5 12.34 1.15 20.33
CA ARG A 5 11.00 0.88 20.88
C ARG A 5 10.30 2.15 21.36
N ALA A 6 11.02 3.03 22.05
CA ALA A 6 10.48 4.33 22.48
C ALA A 6 10.10 5.21 21.28
N LEU A 7 10.93 5.23 20.25
CA LEU A 7 10.67 5.94 19.00
C LEU A 7 9.43 5.38 18.29
N LEU A 8 9.35 4.06 18.13
CA LEU A 8 8.21 3.40 17.51
C LEU A 8 6.93 3.70 18.28
N TYR A 9 6.94 3.65 19.61
CA TYR A 9 5.78 3.99 20.45
C TYR A 9 5.31 5.43 20.22
N ARG A 10 6.22 6.42 20.25
CA ARG A 10 5.90 7.81 19.94
C ARG A 10 5.31 7.95 18.53
N ASN A 11 5.99 7.38 17.54
CA ASN A 11 5.58 7.48 16.15
C ASN A 11 4.24 6.76 15.92
N THR A 12 3.93 5.70 16.64
CA THR A 12 2.59 5.07 16.61
C THR A 12 1.51 6.04 17.08
N ILE A 13 1.73 6.75 18.19
CA ILE A 13 0.75 7.71 18.72
C ILE A 13 0.51 8.84 17.71
N LEU A 14 1.59 9.44 17.18
CA LEU A 14 1.50 10.53 16.21
C LEU A 14 0.88 10.04 14.88
N TYR A 15 1.33 8.91 14.37
CA TYR A 15 0.78 8.29 13.15
C TYR A 15 -0.72 8.04 13.29
N TRP A 16 -1.15 7.51 14.45
CA TRP A 16 -2.56 7.27 14.72
C TRP A 16 -3.40 8.56 14.72
N GLN A 17 -2.87 9.67 15.26
CA GLN A 17 -3.57 10.96 15.21
C GLN A 17 -3.86 11.40 13.77
N TYR A 18 -2.91 11.18 12.85
CA TYR A 18 -3.10 11.52 11.43
C TYR A 18 -4.01 10.55 10.69
N VAL A 19 -3.99 9.26 11.04
CA VAL A 19 -4.64 8.19 10.26
C VAL A 19 -6.03 7.82 10.78
N ARG A 20 -6.34 8.00 12.08
CA ARG A 20 -7.55 7.47 12.74
C ARG A 20 -8.88 7.70 11.99
N VAL A 21 -9.13 8.92 11.51
CA VAL A 21 -10.40 9.26 10.85
C VAL A 21 -10.51 8.53 9.52
N ARG A 22 -9.45 8.55 8.72
CA ARG A 22 -9.37 7.86 7.42
C ARG A 22 -9.40 6.34 7.60
N TRP A 23 -8.72 5.83 8.61
CA TRP A 23 -8.78 4.42 9.00
C TRP A 23 -10.22 3.99 9.26
N ILE A 24 -10.96 4.72 10.11
CA ILE A 24 -12.35 4.38 10.43
C ILE A 24 -13.22 4.41 9.18
N LEU A 25 -13.19 5.50 8.41
CA LEU A 25 -14.06 5.67 7.24
C LEU A 25 -13.78 4.62 6.16
N ILE A 26 -12.51 4.44 5.79
CA ILE A 26 -12.12 3.51 4.73
C ILE A 26 -12.29 2.06 5.18
N SER A 27 -11.95 1.72 6.43
CA SER A 27 -12.16 0.38 6.94
C SER A 27 -13.64 0.04 7.05
N ALA A 28 -14.49 0.98 7.50
CA ALA A 28 -15.93 0.77 7.54
C ALA A 28 -16.50 0.52 6.15
N ALA A 29 -16.14 1.35 5.16
CA ALA A 29 -16.54 1.15 3.77
C ALA A 29 -16.08 -0.21 3.21
N THR A 30 -14.83 -0.60 3.53
CA THR A 30 -14.28 -1.89 3.11
C THR A 30 -15.00 -3.06 3.78
N VAL A 31 -15.30 -2.97 5.07
CA VAL A 31 -16.05 -4.01 5.81
C VAL A 31 -17.46 -4.16 5.24
N VAL A 32 -18.17 -3.06 4.97
CA VAL A 32 -19.50 -3.09 4.36
C VAL A 32 -19.43 -3.78 2.99
N LEU A 33 -18.52 -3.35 2.13
CA LEU A 33 -18.30 -3.95 0.81
C LEU A 33 -18.03 -5.46 0.92
N LEU A 34 -17.06 -5.85 1.73
CA LEU A 34 -16.67 -7.26 1.88
C LEU A 34 -17.78 -8.12 2.50
N THR A 35 -18.57 -7.56 3.41
CA THR A 35 -19.73 -8.26 3.99
C THR A 35 -20.78 -8.53 2.92
N MET A 36 -21.06 -7.57 2.03
CA MET A 36 -21.97 -7.80 0.89
C MET A 36 -21.46 -8.89 -0.05
N TYR A 37 -20.15 -8.92 -0.34
CA TYR A 37 -19.54 -9.99 -1.14
C TYR A 37 -19.60 -11.35 -0.43
N ARG A 38 -19.35 -11.39 0.88
CA ARG A 38 -19.45 -12.61 1.69
C ARG A 38 -20.87 -13.18 1.67
N LEU A 39 -21.90 -12.34 1.79
CA LEU A 39 -23.30 -12.77 1.72
C LEU A 39 -23.64 -13.42 0.37
N ARG A 40 -22.95 -13.03 -0.71
CA ARG A 40 -23.05 -13.63 -2.05
C ARG A 40 -22.13 -14.85 -2.25
N GLN A 41 -21.49 -15.33 -1.19
CA GLN A 41 -20.52 -16.44 -1.23
C GLN A 41 -19.32 -16.17 -2.16
N TYR A 42 -18.98 -14.90 -2.38
CA TYR A 42 -17.81 -14.53 -3.16
C TYR A 42 -16.53 -14.60 -2.34
N GLN A 43 -15.42 -14.89 -3.03
CA GLN A 43 -14.11 -15.09 -2.42
C GLN A 43 -13.18 -13.92 -2.77
N ILE A 44 -12.01 -13.89 -2.14
CA ILE A 44 -10.98 -12.87 -2.40
C ILE A 44 -10.54 -12.80 -3.86
N SER A 45 -10.46 -13.93 -4.56
CA SER A 45 -10.17 -13.98 -6.00
C SER A 45 -11.25 -13.28 -6.83
N THR A 46 -12.51 -13.30 -6.39
CA THR A 46 -13.64 -12.61 -7.05
C THR A 46 -13.58 -11.10 -6.79
N VAL A 47 -13.30 -10.68 -5.56
CA VAL A 47 -13.18 -9.25 -5.21
C VAL A 47 -12.00 -8.60 -5.94
N PHE A 48 -10.88 -9.32 -6.04
CA PHE A 48 -9.68 -8.89 -6.74
C PHE A 48 -9.60 -9.44 -8.16
N PHE A 49 -10.72 -9.83 -8.79
CA PHE A 49 -10.68 -10.41 -10.13
C PHE A 49 -10.02 -9.46 -11.13
N GLY A 50 -10.29 -8.17 -11.02
CA GLY A 50 -9.76 -7.15 -11.91
C GLY A 50 -10.38 -7.25 -13.31
N VAL A 51 -9.58 -6.98 -14.34
CA VAL A 51 -10.03 -6.96 -15.74
C VAL A 51 -8.89 -7.33 -16.68
N VAL A 52 -9.20 -7.99 -17.79
CA VAL A 52 -8.30 -8.08 -18.96
C VAL A 52 -8.91 -7.22 -20.07
N GLN A 53 -8.24 -6.13 -20.42
CA GLN A 53 -8.74 -5.21 -21.43
C GLN A 53 -8.73 -5.87 -22.81
N ARG A 54 -9.83 -5.72 -23.55
CA ARG A 54 -9.91 -6.15 -24.94
C ARG A 54 -9.69 -4.94 -25.86
N PRO A 55 -9.07 -5.12 -27.04
CA PRO A 55 -8.94 -4.03 -28.00
C PRO A 55 -10.31 -3.41 -28.32
N GLY A 56 -10.43 -2.09 -28.20
CA GLY A 56 -11.67 -1.36 -28.50
C GLY A 56 -12.70 -1.24 -27.36
N SER A 57 -12.44 -1.81 -26.18
CA SER A 57 -13.28 -1.65 -24.99
C SER A 57 -12.46 -1.29 -23.76
N PHE A 58 -13.01 -0.47 -22.87
CA PHE A 58 -12.38 -0.14 -21.59
C PHE A 58 -13.34 -0.40 -20.43
N ASP A 59 -13.00 -1.38 -19.61
CA ASP A 59 -13.76 -1.72 -18.40
C ASP A 59 -12.96 -1.31 -17.16
N LEU A 60 -13.58 -0.52 -16.27
CA LEU A 60 -12.94 -0.03 -15.05
C LEU A 60 -13.39 -0.87 -13.84
N PRO A 61 -12.54 -1.74 -13.27
CA PRO A 61 -12.90 -2.59 -12.13
C PRO A 61 -12.88 -1.77 -10.83
N MET A 62 -13.96 -1.02 -10.57
CA MET A 62 -14.05 -0.09 -9.44
C MET A 62 -13.85 -0.76 -8.08
N THR A 63 -14.37 -1.96 -7.86
CA THR A 63 -14.15 -2.71 -6.62
C THR A 63 -12.67 -3.00 -6.40
N TRP A 64 -11.98 -3.48 -7.44
CA TRP A 64 -10.55 -3.75 -7.37
C TRP A 64 -9.75 -2.47 -7.11
N LEU A 65 -10.07 -1.39 -7.83
CA LEU A 65 -9.39 -0.10 -7.70
C LEU A 65 -9.54 0.44 -6.28
N PHE A 66 -10.76 0.42 -5.73
CA PHE A 66 -11.02 0.83 -4.36
C PHE A 66 -10.23 -0.02 -3.36
N MET A 67 -10.28 -1.35 -3.48
CA MET A 67 -9.59 -2.26 -2.57
C MET A 67 -8.07 -2.03 -2.57
N VAL A 68 -7.45 -1.93 -3.76
CA VAL A 68 -6.01 -1.71 -3.91
C VAL A 68 -5.58 -0.31 -3.45
N PHE A 69 -6.41 0.70 -3.69
CA PHE A 69 -6.09 2.08 -3.32
C PHE A 69 -6.37 2.39 -1.84
N SER A 70 -7.24 1.60 -1.19
CA SER A 70 -7.67 1.82 0.20
C SER A 70 -6.53 1.93 1.22
N PRO A 71 -5.44 1.13 1.19
CA PRO A 71 -4.35 1.28 2.16
C PRO A 71 -3.61 2.61 1.97
N LEU A 72 -3.45 3.06 0.73
CA LEU A 72 -2.81 4.35 0.43
C LEU A 72 -3.68 5.53 0.89
N LEU A 73 -5.00 5.41 0.77
CA LEU A 73 -5.95 6.41 1.29
C LEU A 73 -5.90 6.52 2.81
N VAL A 74 -5.80 5.37 3.49
CA VAL A 74 -5.68 5.30 4.95
C VAL A 74 -4.39 5.98 5.41
N VAL A 75 -3.24 5.61 4.85
CA VAL A 75 -1.96 6.27 5.14
C VAL A 75 -2.05 7.76 4.79
N GLY A 76 -2.60 8.09 3.62
CA GLY A 76 -2.75 9.44 3.07
C GLY A 76 -1.54 10.31 3.43
N GLY A 77 -1.69 11.53 3.93
CA GLY A 77 -0.56 12.43 4.22
C GLY A 77 0.24 12.19 5.51
N SER A 78 0.06 11.05 6.19
CA SER A 78 0.68 10.84 7.52
C SER A 78 2.20 10.83 7.48
N VAL A 79 2.81 10.25 6.45
CA VAL A 79 4.27 10.22 6.30
C VAL A 79 4.84 11.61 6.11
N HIS A 80 4.22 12.42 5.23
CA HIS A 80 4.59 13.81 5.03
C HIS A 80 4.49 14.63 6.31
N SER A 81 3.38 14.53 7.05
CA SER A 81 3.21 15.24 8.33
C SER A 81 4.28 14.84 9.35
N LEU A 82 4.52 13.54 9.53
CA LEU A 82 5.52 13.04 10.48
C LEU A 82 6.94 13.49 10.12
N VAL A 83 7.31 13.46 8.83
CA VAL A 83 8.64 13.85 8.37
C VAL A 83 8.85 15.35 8.38
N HIS A 84 7.90 16.15 7.90
CA HIS A 84 8.11 17.60 7.75
C HIS A 84 7.75 18.40 9.00
N HIS A 85 6.89 17.89 9.88
CA HIS A 85 6.42 18.64 11.05
C HIS A 85 6.91 18.04 12.37
N ASP A 86 6.92 16.71 12.50
CA ASP A 86 7.18 16.02 13.79
C ASP A 86 8.60 15.44 13.94
N TYR A 87 9.42 15.50 12.88
CA TYR A 87 10.83 15.08 12.87
C TYR A 87 11.81 16.13 13.43
N PRO A 88 11.73 17.44 13.08
CA PRO A 88 12.64 18.47 13.61
C PRO A 88 12.81 18.50 15.15
N PRO A 89 11.80 18.17 15.97
CA PRO A 89 11.94 18.10 17.44
C PRO A 89 12.81 16.94 17.94
N VAL A 90 13.22 15.99 17.08
CA VAL A 90 13.86 14.71 17.46
C VAL A 90 15.31 14.63 16.93
N SER A 91 16.02 15.75 16.82
CA SER A 91 17.38 15.87 16.26
C SER A 91 18.45 14.91 16.82
N THR A 92 18.11 14.14 17.87
CA THR A 92 18.95 13.09 18.46
C THR A 92 18.91 11.74 17.74
N THR A 93 17.94 11.50 16.84
CA THR A 93 17.80 10.21 16.13
C THR A 93 18.09 10.37 14.63
N PRO A 94 18.94 9.50 14.03
CA PRO A 94 19.16 9.51 12.59
C PRO A 94 17.85 9.41 11.80
N PHE A 95 17.70 10.25 10.77
CA PHE A 95 16.54 10.25 9.88
C PHE A 95 16.21 8.85 9.33
N SER A 96 17.23 8.02 9.11
CA SER A 96 17.08 6.65 8.61
C SER A 96 16.24 5.76 9.52
N ILE A 97 16.52 5.84 10.82
CA ILE A 97 15.83 5.06 11.85
C ILE A 97 14.42 5.62 12.05
N TYR A 98 14.27 6.94 11.97
CA TYR A 98 12.98 7.62 12.03
C TYR A 98 12.08 7.20 10.88
N LEU A 99 12.53 7.38 9.63
CA LEU A 99 11.80 7.01 8.43
C LEU A 99 11.49 5.51 8.41
N GLY A 100 12.44 4.66 8.77
CA GLY A 100 12.24 3.22 8.90
C GLY A 100 11.10 2.87 9.86
N SER A 101 11.00 3.55 11.01
CA SER A 101 9.89 3.32 11.95
C SER A 101 8.53 3.73 11.36
N ILE A 102 8.46 4.80 10.57
CA ILE A 102 7.22 5.22 9.89
C ILE A 102 6.82 4.20 8.82
N MET A 103 7.78 3.71 8.03
CA MET A 103 7.53 2.69 7.01
C MET A 103 7.05 1.37 7.61
N VAL A 104 7.55 0.99 8.78
CA VAL A 104 7.02 -0.16 9.55
C VAL A 104 5.55 0.06 9.91
N LEU A 105 5.17 1.25 10.38
CA LEU A 105 3.77 1.57 10.70
C LEU A 105 2.85 1.56 9.47
N ALA A 106 3.32 2.07 8.33
CA ALA A 106 2.59 1.99 7.06
C ALA A 106 2.40 0.53 6.60
N GLY A 107 3.45 -0.29 6.73
CA GLY A 107 3.37 -1.73 6.46
C GLY A 107 2.38 -2.45 7.38
N LEU A 108 2.41 -2.16 8.68
CA LEU A 108 1.46 -2.71 9.67
C LEU A 108 0.02 -2.29 9.37
N THR A 109 -0.21 -1.05 8.93
CA THR A 109 -1.53 -0.56 8.51
C THR A 109 -2.08 -1.42 7.37
N THR A 110 -1.25 -1.66 6.35
CA THR A 110 -1.57 -2.52 5.21
C THR A 110 -1.87 -3.95 5.65
N PHE A 111 -1.04 -4.50 6.54
CA PHE A 111 -1.19 -5.84 7.07
C PHE A 111 -2.50 -6.03 7.85
N VAL A 112 -2.87 -5.06 8.69
CA VAL A 112 -4.13 -5.12 9.45
C VAL A 112 -5.33 -5.05 8.49
N MET A 113 -5.32 -4.16 7.49
CA MET A 113 -6.38 -4.12 6.47
C MET A 113 -6.50 -5.45 5.72
N TRP A 114 -5.38 -5.98 5.24
CA TRP A 114 -5.33 -7.28 4.56
C TRP A 114 -5.87 -8.41 5.45
N THR A 115 -5.52 -8.41 6.75
CA THR A 115 -6.03 -9.40 7.70
C THR A 115 -7.55 -9.33 7.81
N VAL A 116 -8.13 -8.12 7.89
CA VAL A 116 -9.58 -7.93 7.86
C VAL A 116 -10.18 -8.51 6.59
N TRP A 117 -9.53 -8.31 5.43
CA TRP A 117 -10.03 -8.87 4.17
C TRP A 117 -10.04 -10.40 4.19
N VAL A 118 -8.94 -11.02 4.60
CA VAL A 118 -8.82 -12.49 4.68
C VAL A 118 -9.79 -13.08 5.69
N LEU A 119 -10.02 -12.44 6.83
CA LEU A 119 -10.99 -12.91 7.83
C LEU A 119 -12.43 -12.85 7.34
N LEU A 120 -12.77 -11.89 6.47
CA LEU A 120 -14.13 -11.72 5.96
C LEU A 120 -14.44 -12.62 4.76
N ILE A 121 -13.51 -12.74 3.81
CA ILE A 121 -13.75 -13.37 2.49
C ILE A 121 -12.62 -14.31 2.03
N GLY A 122 -11.67 -14.63 2.92
CA GLY A 122 -10.54 -15.49 2.61
C GLY A 122 -10.93 -16.96 2.42
N ASN A 123 -10.19 -17.65 1.56
CA ASN A 123 -10.30 -19.08 1.34
C ASN A 123 -8.90 -19.68 1.12
N TRP A 124 -8.71 -20.94 1.52
CA TRP A 124 -7.44 -21.67 1.40
C TRP A 124 -6.92 -21.74 -0.04
N HIS A 125 -7.81 -21.85 -1.03
CA HIS A 125 -7.44 -21.96 -2.44
C HIS A 125 -6.76 -20.72 -3.04
N SER A 126 -6.83 -19.56 -2.38
CA SER A 126 -6.27 -18.30 -2.89
C SER A 126 -5.23 -17.68 -1.97
N VAL A 127 -4.62 -18.47 -1.07
CA VAL A 127 -3.65 -17.97 -0.09
C VAL A 127 -2.40 -17.39 -0.76
N GLN A 128 -1.85 -18.06 -1.77
CA GLN A 128 -0.68 -17.55 -2.51
C GLN A 128 -0.96 -16.20 -3.17
N PHE A 129 -2.10 -16.07 -3.84
CA PHE A 129 -2.54 -14.81 -4.44
C PHE A 129 -2.74 -13.71 -3.39
N SER A 130 -3.41 -14.04 -2.28
CA SER A 130 -3.62 -13.11 -1.17
C SER A 130 -2.32 -12.60 -0.56
N LEU A 131 -1.32 -13.47 -0.39
CA LEU A 131 0.01 -13.08 0.08
C LEU A 131 0.75 -12.20 -0.94
N THR A 132 0.59 -12.48 -2.23
CA THR A 132 1.14 -11.64 -3.32
C THR A 132 0.58 -10.23 -3.22
N ILE A 133 -0.73 -10.10 -3.04
CA ILE A 133 -1.40 -8.82 -2.83
C ILE A 133 -0.79 -8.09 -1.63
N LEU A 134 -0.66 -8.76 -0.49
CA LEU A 134 -0.08 -8.16 0.72
C LEU A 134 1.32 -7.58 0.44
N VAL A 135 2.20 -8.37 -0.18
CA VAL A 135 3.58 -7.95 -0.45
C VAL A 135 3.62 -6.75 -1.39
N ILE A 136 2.87 -6.80 -2.49
CA ILE A 136 2.82 -5.69 -3.46
C ILE A 136 2.23 -4.43 -2.82
N LEU A 137 1.14 -4.56 -2.05
CA LEU A 137 0.52 -3.41 -1.37
C LEU A 137 1.47 -2.78 -0.34
N CYS A 138 2.25 -3.58 0.40
CA CYS A 138 3.27 -3.05 1.30
C CYS A 138 4.33 -2.24 0.54
N VAL A 139 4.83 -2.76 -0.59
CA VAL A 139 5.81 -2.05 -1.44
C VAL A 139 5.23 -0.77 -2.01
N LEU A 140 3.97 -0.80 -2.48
CA LEU A 140 3.30 0.41 -2.96
C LEU A 140 3.11 1.44 -1.85
N ASN A 141 2.73 1.00 -0.66
CA ASN A 141 2.51 1.92 0.46
C ASN A 141 3.82 2.56 0.94
N TRP A 142 4.93 1.81 0.94
CA TRP A 142 6.26 2.36 1.20
C TRP A 142 6.69 3.32 0.10
N GLY A 143 6.49 2.96 -1.17
CA GLY A 143 6.80 3.84 -2.29
C GLY A 143 6.00 5.14 -2.24
N TYR A 144 4.72 5.03 -1.92
CA TYR A 144 3.84 6.17 -1.70
C TYR A 144 4.35 7.06 -0.56
N GLY A 145 4.70 6.47 0.59
CA GLY A 145 5.28 7.21 1.71
C GLY A 145 6.59 7.92 1.38
N ILE A 146 7.46 7.32 0.57
CA ILE A 146 8.72 7.95 0.13
C ILE A 146 8.44 9.11 -0.83
N VAL A 147 7.56 8.93 -1.81
CA VAL A 147 7.19 9.98 -2.77
C VAL A 147 6.62 11.19 -2.05
N GLN A 148 5.81 10.97 -1.02
CA GLN A 148 5.25 12.03 -0.18
C GLN A 148 6.25 12.89 0.58
N ILE A 149 7.50 12.45 0.71
CA ILE A 149 8.54 13.31 1.32
C ILE A 149 8.88 14.45 0.35
N PHE A 150 8.81 14.20 -0.95
CA PHE A 150 9.25 15.15 -1.99
C PHE A 150 8.11 15.98 -2.58
N VAL A 151 6.88 15.45 -2.58
CA VAL A 151 5.72 16.12 -3.16
C VAL A 151 4.54 16.15 -2.19
N SER A 152 3.59 17.05 -2.44
CA SER A 152 2.40 17.16 -1.58
C SER A 152 1.63 15.82 -1.53
N PRO A 153 0.99 15.50 -0.39
CA PRO A 153 0.23 14.25 -0.25
C PRO A 153 -0.82 14.03 -1.33
N ILE A 154 -1.48 15.09 -1.78
CA ILE A 154 -2.51 15.04 -2.83
C ILE A 154 -1.86 14.67 -4.17
N LEU A 155 -0.72 15.28 -4.51
CA LEU A 155 -0.02 14.95 -5.76
C LEU A 155 0.47 13.49 -5.74
N ALA A 156 1.01 13.03 -4.62
CA ALA A 156 1.41 11.63 -4.46
C ALA A 156 0.22 10.68 -4.66
N GLN A 157 -0.96 11.01 -4.14
CA GLN A 157 -2.18 10.21 -4.36
C GLN A 157 -2.56 10.16 -5.84
N LEU A 158 -2.52 11.29 -6.53
CA LEU A 158 -2.83 11.36 -7.96
C LEU A 158 -1.84 10.56 -8.80
N ILE A 159 -0.54 10.59 -8.46
CA ILE A 159 0.49 9.78 -9.12
C ILE A 159 0.18 8.29 -8.98
N PHE A 160 -0.13 7.82 -7.77
CA PHE A 160 -0.44 6.41 -7.53
C PHE A 160 -1.79 6.01 -8.13
N LEU A 161 -2.78 6.90 -8.14
CA LEU A 161 -4.04 6.66 -8.83
C LEU A 161 -3.81 6.52 -10.34
N ALA A 162 -3.04 7.41 -10.96
CA ALA A 162 -2.67 7.32 -12.37
C ALA A 162 -1.89 6.03 -12.67
N LEU A 163 -1.00 5.61 -11.78
CA LEU A 163 -0.28 4.34 -11.88
C LEU A 163 -1.23 3.13 -11.86
N LEU A 164 -2.24 3.13 -10.98
CA LEU A 164 -3.25 2.08 -10.94
C LEU A 164 -4.16 2.09 -12.17
N LEU A 165 -4.54 3.28 -12.68
CA LEU A 165 -5.29 3.42 -13.92
C LEU A 165 -4.49 2.93 -15.14
N ALA A 166 -3.19 3.23 -15.18
CA ALA A 166 -2.28 2.68 -16.19
C ALA A 166 -2.20 1.16 -16.09
N CYS A 167 -2.09 0.60 -14.89
CA CYS A 167 -2.16 -0.85 -14.68
C CYS A 167 -3.48 -1.45 -15.19
N ILE A 168 -4.61 -0.76 -15.03
CA ILE A 168 -5.90 -1.21 -15.59
C ILE A 168 -5.85 -1.20 -17.12
N ALA A 169 -5.31 -0.13 -17.72
CA ALA A 169 -5.27 0.06 -19.18
C ALA A 169 -4.32 -0.91 -19.90
N PHE A 170 -3.17 -1.23 -19.30
CA PHE A 170 -2.15 -2.10 -19.89
C PHE A 170 -2.22 -3.50 -19.26
N ASN A 171 -2.56 -4.51 -20.07
CA ASN A 171 -2.69 -5.89 -19.59
C ASN A 171 -1.41 -6.43 -18.95
N ASP A 172 -0.25 -6.14 -19.55
CA ASP A 172 1.05 -6.63 -19.09
C ASP A 172 1.84 -5.56 -18.32
N PHE A 173 1.15 -4.72 -17.53
CA PHE A 173 1.85 -3.81 -16.63
C PHE A 173 2.74 -4.64 -15.67
N PRO A 174 3.93 -4.15 -15.24
CA PRO A 174 4.79 -4.84 -14.28
C PRO A 174 4.03 -5.24 -13.00
N PHE A 175 4.70 -5.93 -12.06
CA PHE A 175 4.21 -6.54 -10.80
C PHE A 175 2.84 -6.11 -10.24
N LEU A 176 2.41 -4.83 -10.34
CA LEU A 176 1.01 -4.40 -10.19
C LEU A 176 -0.04 -5.26 -10.91
N SER A 177 0.22 -5.80 -12.10
CA SER A 177 -0.77 -6.68 -12.77
C SER A 177 -1.08 -7.93 -11.94
N GLN A 178 -0.14 -8.38 -11.10
CA GLN A 178 -0.32 -9.51 -10.19
C GLN A 178 -1.28 -9.18 -9.03
N LEU A 179 -1.73 -7.94 -8.88
CA LEU A 179 -2.82 -7.56 -7.98
C LEU A 179 -4.20 -7.96 -8.53
N MET A 180 -4.31 -8.26 -9.83
CA MET A 180 -5.54 -8.73 -10.46
C MET A 180 -5.50 -10.25 -10.62
N PHE A 181 -6.50 -10.95 -10.09
CA PHE A 181 -6.55 -12.41 -10.19
C PHE A 181 -6.66 -12.88 -11.65
N SER A 182 -7.36 -12.12 -12.50
CA SER A 182 -7.48 -12.41 -13.93
C SER A 182 -6.16 -12.38 -14.70
N ARG A 183 -5.13 -11.73 -14.15
CA ARG A 183 -3.78 -11.62 -14.72
C ARG A 183 -2.73 -12.34 -13.88
N PHE A 184 -3.16 -13.01 -12.81
CA PHE A 184 -2.26 -13.66 -11.88
C PHE A 184 -1.75 -14.99 -12.45
N ALA A 185 -0.46 -15.06 -12.73
CA ALA A 185 0.21 -16.26 -13.18
C ALA A 185 1.04 -16.85 -12.03
N ALA A 186 0.51 -17.87 -11.34
CA ALA A 186 1.15 -18.46 -10.16
C ALA A 186 2.59 -18.98 -10.40
N ARG A 187 2.99 -19.21 -11.66
CA ARG A 187 4.34 -19.67 -12.05
C ARG A 187 5.35 -18.53 -12.26
N GLU A 188 4.93 -17.28 -12.17
CA GLU A 188 5.77 -16.08 -12.38
C GLU A 188 6.28 -15.45 -11.07
N TRP A 189 6.40 -16.24 -10.01
CA TRP A 189 6.87 -15.72 -8.72
C TRP A 189 8.30 -15.16 -8.80
N VAL A 190 9.17 -15.79 -9.58
CA VAL A 190 10.57 -15.38 -9.73
C VAL A 190 10.68 -14.00 -10.39
N THR A 191 9.91 -13.76 -11.46
CA THR A 191 9.89 -12.46 -12.15
C THR A 191 9.26 -11.39 -11.26
N THR A 192 8.19 -11.73 -10.53
CA THR A 192 7.54 -10.84 -9.56
C THR A 192 8.51 -10.45 -8.44
N VAL A 193 9.22 -11.41 -7.84
CA VAL A 193 10.24 -11.15 -6.82
C VAL A 193 11.37 -10.29 -7.38
N GLY A 194 11.87 -10.58 -8.58
CA GLY A 194 12.90 -9.77 -9.24
C GLY A 194 12.47 -8.31 -9.41
N GLN A 195 11.24 -8.08 -9.89
CA GLN A 195 10.68 -6.73 -10.05
C GLN A 195 10.46 -6.03 -8.70
N LEU A 196 10.03 -6.76 -7.67
CA LEU A 196 9.90 -6.21 -6.31
C LEU A 196 11.26 -5.83 -5.72
N VAL A 197 12.30 -6.66 -5.93
CA VAL A 197 13.66 -6.34 -5.48
C VAL A 197 14.18 -5.08 -6.18
N ILE A 198 13.99 -4.95 -7.49
CA ILE A 198 14.37 -3.74 -8.24
C ILE A 198 13.61 -2.52 -7.71
N THR A 199 12.30 -2.66 -7.47
CA THR A 199 11.47 -1.57 -6.95
C THR A 199 11.94 -1.16 -5.55
N CYS A 200 12.14 -2.12 -4.65
CA CYS A 200 12.69 -1.87 -3.32
C CYS A 200 14.07 -1.23 -3.37
N ALA A 201 14.95 -1.65 -4.28
CA ALA A 201 16.24 -1.02 -4.49
C ALA A 201 16.11 0.43 -4.95
N GLY A 202 15.20 0.71 -5.91
CA GLY A 202 14.89 2.07 -6.34
C GLY A 202 14.34 2.93 -5.20
N LEU A 203 13.44 2.39 -4.38
CA LEU A 203 12.92 3.05 -3.18
C LEU A 203 14.03 3.34 -2.17
N LEU A 204 14.98 2.42 -1.98
CA LEU A 204 16.14 2.66 -1.11
C LEU A 204 17.07 3.74 -1.66
N VAL A 205 17.25 3.85 -2.98
CA VAL A 205 18.02 4.93 -3.61
C VAL A 205 17.31 6.27 -3.41
N LEU A 206 16.00 6.34 -3.64
CA LEU A 206 15.20 7.54 -3.40
C LEU A 206 15.23 7.93 -1.91
N ALA A 207 15.05 6.96 -1.01
CA ALA A 207 15.21 7.18 0.42
C ALA A 207 16.64 7.62 0.78
N ARG A 208 17.68 7.18 0.05
CA ARG A 208 19.03 7.70 0.26
C ARG A 208 19.20 9.16 -0.19
N GLN A 209 18.51 9.56 -1.25
CA GLN A 209 18.54 10.95 -1.70
C GLN A 209 17.88 11.90 -0.70
N THR A 210 16.92 11.42 0.11
CA THR A 210 16.37 12.23 1.22
C THR A 210 17.43 12.66 2.24
N TYR A 211 18.53 11.91 2.42
CA TYR A 211 19.63 12.32 3.32
C TYR A 211 20.44 13.51 2.82
N ARG A 212 20.32 13.88 1.53
CA ARG A 212 20.99 15.06 0.97
C ARG A 212 20.11 16.31 1.04
N LEU A 213 18.85 16.16 1.42
CA LEU A 213 17.96 17.27 1.73
C LEU A 213 18.16 17.58 3.22
N ASP A 214 19.20 18.37 3.52
CA ASP A 214 19.40 18.92 4.85
C ASP A 214 18.14 19.73 5.23
N PHE A 215 17.50 19.35 6.34
CA PHE A 215 16.53 20.15 7.08
C PHE A 215 17.19 20.71 8.32
#